data_AF-A0A4X1SEE0-F1
#
_entry.id   AF-A0A4X1SEE0-F1
#
_cell.length_a   1.000
_cell.length_b   1.000
_cell.length_c   1.000
_cell.angle_alpha   90.00
_cell.angle_beta   90.00
_cell.angle_gamma   90.00
#
_symmetry.space_group_name_H-M   'P 1'
#
loop_
_entity.id
_entity.type
_entity.pdbx_description
1 polymer ?
#
loop_
_entity_poly.entity_id
_entity_poly.type
_entity_poly.pdbx_seq_one_letter_code
_entity_poly.pdbx_strand_id
1 'polypeptide(L)'
;MKTRKEANTEEQLQELKTITGLQEQCRALQMQLVKEKTAKNKATMTALRSSIHLGSQDWALAKKHDQQTISKACGKDQPTRLAHGRCTMEVAREKLRKYVFDRVNVHNALMHLMRRRGQKLESMQLQLASLQSQPEATKEELRLRQVIRQLENNIEKTMVKITTGQNIHLLYADLLDYLKKKLAEYPPELDKLQRLVADYRSEVSDMTVLSQDAVLITDEVKTNMRQGEATFMEERRARENRLNQQKRLIDKLHTKETSERSRRGRRDLDFSSNQMGPETLKVRKRDSSKAAVKYQTDVMALVERVKAAVHCSHLWDITGRFLAQRNTEENLQLQMEDCEERRAQLKALMKKLEVEEAMLKFHQVPSSVSFKSAEKKIMDVLKAEEARLQLAHATMTKSQKLLLTVQTGIDNLYIRLIGIPLPTAQKEALPSDALDVYGKLAYCERKLLHLADGVQALSRTEEVDTKVRDALEASTLKEKQNTRIRFEDLEEDVIETFQFADVDHSYVPSRAEIKRQGQRLIEGKLKVAKKKKKW
;
A
#
# COMPACT_ATOMS: atom_id res chain seq x y z
N MET A 1 -131.63 68.60 101.86
CA MET A 1 -130.49 67.92 101.18
C MET A 1 -129.27 68.85 101.14
N LYS A 2 -128.31 68.74 102.09
CA LYS A 2 -127.00 69.42 102.00
C LYS A 2 -125.86 68.55 102.55
N THR A 3 -126.01 68.08 103.79
CA THR A 3 -125.05 67.24 104.55
C THR A 3 -124.56 65.96 103.86
N ARG A 4 -125.22 65.48 102.80
CA ARG A 4 -124.83 64.27 102.05
C ARG A 4 -123.86 64.52 100.87
N LYS A 5 -123.44 65.77 100.64
CA LYS A 5 -122.36 66.09 99.68
C LYS A 5 -120.99 66.24 100.36
N GLU A 6 -120.94 66.91 101.50
CA GLU A 6 -119.69 67.19 102.24
C GLU A 6 -119.01 65.90 102.73
N ALA A 7 -119.78 64.96 103.31
CA ALA A 7 -119.24 63.66 103.73
C ALA A 7 -118.65 62.85 102.56
N ASN A 8 -119.31 62.86 101.39
CA ASN A 8 -118.86 62.15 100.19
C ASN A 8 -117.55 62.76 99.65
N THR A 9 -117.39 64.10 99.69
CA THR A 9 -116.12 64.74 99.33
C THR A 9 -114.99 64.45 100.32
N GLU A 10 -115.29 64.28 101.61
CA GLU A 10 -114.29 63.93 102.63
C GLU A 10 -113.83 62.46 102.47
N GLU A 11 -114.76 61.53 102.25
CA GLU A 11 -114.47 60.12 101.95
C GLU A 11 -113.65 59.96 100.66
N GLN A 12 -114.02 60.67 99.58
CA GLN A 12 -113.24 60.68 98.34
C GLN A 12 -111.84 61.30 98.52
N LEU A 13 -111.67 62.30 99.40
CA LEU A 13 -110.36 62.82 99.77
C LEU A 13 -109.54 61.80 100.56
N GLN A 14 -110.19 61.00 101.42
CA GLN A 14 -109.55 59.92 102.17
C GLN A 14 -109.11 58.76 101.26
N GLU A 15 -109.94 58.36 100.31
CA GLU A 15 -109.58 57.38 99.26
C GLU A 15 -108.45 57.90 98.36
N LEU A 16 -108.50 59.15 97.90
CA LEU A 16 -107.43 59.71 97.08
C LEU A 16 -106.11 59.81 97.86
N LYS A 17 -106.13 60.10 99.17
CA LYS A 17 -104.93 60.05 100.03
C LYS A 17 -104.38 58.62 100.16
N THR A 18 -105.22 57.61 100.39
CA THR A 18 -104.75 56.22 100.53
C THR A 18 -104.29 55.64 99.19
N ILE A 19 -104.97 55.92 98.08
CA ILE A 19 -104.54 55.57 96.73
C ILE A 19 -103.21 56.24 96.40
N THR A 20 -103.02 57.52 96.73
CA THR A 20 -101.74 58.23 96.50
C THR A 20 -100.62 57.61 97.33
N GLY A 21 -100.85 57.35 98.62
CA GLY A 21 -99.88 56.68 99.49
C GLY A 21 -99.52 55.26 99.01
N LEU A 22 -100.48 54.49 98.51
CA LEU A 22 -100.24 53.17 97.90
C LEU A 22 -99.48 53.29 96.57
N GLN A 23 -99.76 54.30 95.74
CA GLN A 23 -98.96 54.57 94.54
C GLN A 23 -97.53 54.98 94.87
N GLU A 24 -97.31 55.78 95.92
CA GLU A 24 -95.99 56.16 96.40
C GLU A 24 -95.22 54.96 96.98
N GLN A 25 -95.87 54.11 97.77
CA GLN A 25 -95.30 52.84 98.23
C GLN A 25 -94.96 51.90 97.06
N CYS A 26 -95.83 51.78 96.05
CA CYS A 26 -95.56 50.99 94.85
C CYS A 26 -94.37 51.56 94.05
N ARG A 27 -94.28 52.89 93.88
CA ARG A 27 -93.13 53.55 93.25
C ARG A 27 -91.85 53.34 94.06
N ALA A 28 -91.91 53.40 95.39
CA ALA A 28 -90.77 53.15 96.27
C ALA A 28 -90.28 51.70 96.16
N LEU A 29 -91.19 50.71 96.20
CA LEU A 29 -90.86 49.29 96.03
C LEU A 29 -90.34 48.97 94.62
N GLN A 30 -90.89 49.58 93.57
CA GLN A 30 -90.36 49.47 92.21
C GLN A 30 -88.95 50.08 92.11
N MET A 31 -88.72 51.26 92.69
CA MET A 31 -87.38 51.85 92.75
C MET A 31 -86.41 51.00 93.57
N GLN A 32 -86.83 50.38 94.68
CA GLN A 32 -86.01 49.45 95.44
C GLN A 32 -85.66 48.21 94.60
N LEU A 33 -86.63 47.60 93.93
CA LEU A 33 -86.41 46.44 93.06
C LEU A 33 -85.45 46.77 91.90
N VAL A 34 -85.53 47.97 91.33
CA VAL A 34 -84.60 48.45 90.29
C VAL A 34 -83.21 48.73 90.87
N LYS A 35 -83.10 49.33 92.06
CA LYS A 35 -81.82 49.51 92.80
C LYS A 35 -81.17 48.16 93.12
N GLU A 36 -81.95 47.18 93.56
CA GLU A 36 -81.46 45.82 93.81
C GLU A 36 -81.04 45.10 92.52
N LYS A 37 -81.83 45.17 91.45
CA LYS A 37 -81.46 44.57 90.16
C LYS A 37 -80.21 45.22 89.56
N THR A 38 -80.07 46.55 89.66
CA THR A 38 -78.86 47.24 89.20
C THR A 38 -77.65 46.96 90.09
N ALA A 39 -77.81 46.81 91.41
CA ALA A 39 -76.74 46.35 92.30
C ALA A 39 -76.31 44.90 92.00
N LYS A 40 -77.27 43.98 91.82
CA LYS A 40 -77.04 42.58 91.44
C LYS A 40 -76.33 42.49 90.07
N ASN A 41 -76.76 43.27 89.08
CA ASN A 41 -76.08 43.36 87.77
C ASN A 41 -74.68 43.99 87.86
N LYS A 42 -74.45 44.97 88.75
CA LYS A 42 -73.12 45.54 88.99
C LYS A 42 -72.18 44.48 89.58
N ALA A 43 -72.68 43.67 90.52
CA ALA A 43 -71.94 42.55 91.12
C ALA A 43 -71.60 41.47 90.07
N THR A 44 -72.56 41.00 89.28
CA THR A 44 -72.30 39.99 88.23
C THR A 44 -71.35 40.52 87.14
N MET A 45 -71.50 41.77 86.69
CA MET A 45 -70.54 42.40 85.76
C MET A 45 -69.13 42.52 86.35
N THR A 46 -69.01 42.68 87.67
CA THR A 46 -67.70 42.72 88.34
C THR A 46 -67.09 41.32 88.39
N ALA A 47 -67.87 40.30 88.75
CA ALA A 47 -67.43 38.90 88.76
C ALA A 47 -67.02 38.40 87.36
N LEU A 48 -67.80 38.74 86.32
CA LEU A 48 -67.47 38.41 84.92
C LEU A 48 -66.19 39.10 84.46
N ARG A 49 -65.97 40.37 84.81
CA ARG A 49 -64.70 41.07 84.54
C ARG A 49 -63.52 40.41 85.23
N SER A 50 -63.65 40.03 86.51
CA SER A 50 -62.61 39.29 87.23
C SER A 50 -62.32 37.93 86.60
N SER A 51 -63.35 37.20 86.14
CA SER A 51 -63.19 35.93 85.42
C SER A 51 -62.47 36.09 84.07
N ILE A 52 -62.81 37.12 83.30
CA ILE A 52 -62.13 37.45 82.04
C ILE A 52 -60.66 37.87 82.29
N HIS A 53 -60.39 38.64 83.34
CA HIS A 53 -59.03 39.00 83.73
C HIS A 53 -58.20 37.77 84.16
N LEU A 54 -58.79 36.86 84.93
CA LEU A 54 -58.14 35.61 85.34
C LEU A 54 -57.82 34.72 84.13
N GLY A 55 -58.81 34.42 83.28
CA GLY A 55 -58.58 33.61 82.07
C GLY A 55 -57.59 34.24 81.08
N SER A 56 -57.50 35.57 81.03
CA SER A 56 -56.47 36.29 80.26
C SER A 56 -55.07 36.14 80.86
N GLN A 57 -54.94 36.12 82.19
CA GLN A 57 -53.69 35.81 82.88
C GLN A 57 -53.28 34.35 82.68
N ASP A 58 -54.21 33.40 82.83
CA ASP A 58 -53.97 31.97 82.63
C ASP A 58 -53.51 31.67 81.20
N TRP A 59 -54.17 32.26 80.19
CA TRP A 59 -53.74 32.16 78.79
C TRP A 59 -52.35 32.76 78.55
N ALA A 60 -52.05 33.90 79.18
CA ALA A 60 -50.73 34.52 79.09
C ALA A 60 -49.63 33.70 79.79
N LEU A 61 -49.96 32.97 80.86
CA LEU A 61 -49.06 32.03 81.52
C LEU A 61 -48.83 30.79 80.65
N ALA A 62 -49.90 30.13 80.16
CA ALA A 62 -49.81 28.98 79.26
C ALA A 62 -48.96 29.30 78.02
N LYS A 63 -49.20 30.45 77.38
CA LYS A 63 -48.42 30.92 76.23
C LYS A 63 -46.93 31.15 76.55
N LYS A 64 -46.61 31.64 77.75
CA LYS A 64 -45.20 31.75 78.22
C LYS A 64 -44.57 30.38 78.44
N HIS A 65 -45.30 29.41 79.01
CA HIS A 65 -44.80 28.05 79.19
C HIS A 65 -44.53 27.35 77.85
N ASP A 66 -45.44 27.46 76.87
CA ASP A 66 -45.22 26.97 75.50
C ASP A 66 -43.99 27.61 74.87
N GLN A 67 -43.89 28.95 74.90
CA GLN A 67 -42.77 29.68 74.31
C GLN A 67 -41.42 29.32 74.96
N GLN A 68 -41.37 29.14 76.29
CA GLN A 68 -40.18 28.68 77.00
C GLN A 68 -39.81 27.23 76.64
N THR A 69 -40.80 26.34 76.56
CA THR A 69 -40.59 24.91 76.25
C THR A 69 -40.10 24.72 74.82
N ILE A 70 -40.71 25.41 73.85
CA ILE A 70 -40.25 25.46 72.46
C ILE A 70 -38.84 26.05 72.37
N SER A 71 -38.55 27.12 73.11
CA SER A 71 -37.23 27.76 73.11
C SER A 71 -36.13 26.88 73.70
N LYS A 72 -36.45 26.02 74.68
CA LYS A 72 -35.54 24.99 75.20
C LYS A 72 -35.33 23.86 74.18
N ALA A 73 -36.42 23.38 73.55
CA ALA A 73 -36.36 22.29 72.58
C ALA A 73 -35.58 22.64 71.30
N CYS A 74 -35.71 23.86 70.78
CA CYS A 74 -34.93 24.33 69.62
C CYS A 74 -33.47 24.71 69.97
N GLY A 75 -33.10 24.79 71.25
CA GLY A 75 -31.72 25.04 71.70
C GLY A 75 -31.07 26.30 71.09
N LYS A 76 -29.96 26.10 70.37
CA LYS A 76 -29.22 27.15 69.65
C LYS A 76 -29.79 27.49 68.26
N ASP A 77 -30.77 26.73 67.77
CA ASP A 77 -31.20 26.74 66.38
C ASP A 77 -32.18 27.90 66.10
N GLN A 78 -31.61 29.10 65.96
CA GLN A 78 -32.30 30.38 65.86
C GLN A 78 -33.47 30.44 64.84
N PRO A 79 -33.33 30.01 63.58
CA PRO A 79 -34.44 30.10 62.62
C PRO A 79 -35.60 29.16 63.00
N THR A 80 -35.28 27.95 63.44
CA THR A 80 -36.24 26.92 63.86
C THR A 80 -37.01 27.36 65.12
N ARG A 81 -36.32 28.04 66.05
CA ARG A 81 -36.94 28.69 67.22
C ARG A 81 -37.89 29.82 66.82
N LEU A 82 -37.50 30.70 65.89
CA LEU A 82 -38.32 31.80 65.41
C LEU A 82 -39.57 31.31 64.65
N ALA A 83 -39.44 30.27 63.82
CA ALA A 83 -40.53 29.67 63.06
C ALA A 83 -41.59 28.97 63.94
N HIS A 84 -41.26 28.65 65.19
CA HIS A 84 -42.15 27.93 66.11
C HIS A 84 -42.60 28.75 67.33
N GLY A 85 -41.96 29.89 67.64
CA GLY A 85 -42.27 30.74 68.80
C GLY A 85 -43.65 31.43 68.83
N ARG A 86 -44.54 31.15 67.85
CA ARG A 86 -45.96 31.54 67.85
C ARG A 86 -46.93 30.34 67.79
N CYS A 87 -46.42 29.11 67.73
CA CYS A 87 -47.21 27.88 67.74
C CYS A 87 -47.51 27.43 69.17
N THR A 88 -48.55 26.60 69.34
CA THR A 88 -48.71 25.80 70.57
C THR A 88 -47.66 24.68 70.61
N MET A 89 -47.41 24.13 71.81
CA MET A 89 -46.44 23.05 72.05
C MET A 89 -46.62 21.87 71.08
N GLU A 90 -47.85 21.42 70.84
CA GLU A 90 -48.17 20.27 69.98
C GLU A 90 -47.84 20.54 68.51
N VAL A 91 -48.24 21.71 68.01
CA VAL A 91 -47.98 22.12 66.62
C VAL A 91 -46.48 22.33 66.38
N ALA A 92 -45.75 22.83 67.38
CA ALA A 92 -44.29 22.92 67.31
C ALA A 92 -43.63 21.53 67.34
N ARG A 93 -44.11 20.61 68.20
CA ARG A 93 -43.61 19.23 68.32
C ARG A 93 -43.74 18.47 67.00
N GLU A 94 -44.91 18.49 66.36
CA GLU A 94 -45.12 17.72 65.12
C GLU A 94 -44.41 18.35 63.91
N LYS A 95 -44.31 19.69 63.83
CA LYS A 95 -43.46 20.37 62.82
C LYS A 95 -41.98 19.98 62.97
N LEU A 96 -41.46 19.97 64.20
CA LEU A 96 -40.07 19.60 64.46
C LEU A 96 -39.82 18.11 64.21
N ARG A 97 -40.78 17.24 64.57
CA ARG A 97 -40.75 15.80 64.26
C ARG A 97 -40.70 15.55 62.75
N LYS A 98 -41.55 16.22 61.97
CA LYS A 98 -41.51 16.14 60.51
C LYS A 98 -40.17 16.63 59.96
N TYR A 99 -39.66 17.77 60.42
CA TYR A 99 -38.35 18.29 59.98
C TYR A 99 -37.21 17.29 60.24
N VAL A 100 -37.18 16.65 61.41
CA VAL A 100 -36.20 15.59 61.73
C VAL A 100 -36.38 14.38 60.80
N PHE A 101 -37.61 13.93 60.56
CA PHE A 101 -37.89 12.81 59.65
C PHE A 101 -37.45 13.12 58.21
N ASP A 102 -37.80 14.29 57.68
CA ASP A 102 -37.40 14.75 56.34
C ASP A 102 -35.86 14.83 56.23
N ARG A 103 -35.16 15.33 57.26
CA ARG A 103 -33.69 15.35 57.33
C ARG A 103 -33.08 13.94 57.36
N VAL A 104 -33.66 13.01 58.12
CA VAL A 104 -33.20 11.61 58.18
C VAL A 104 -33.44 10.90 56.85
N ASN A 105 -34.55 11.16 56.17
CA ASN A 105 -34.82 10.61 54.84
C ASN A 105 -33.82 11.11 53.79
N VAL A 106 -33.48 12.41 53.80
CA VAL A 106 -32.43 12.97 52.95
C VAL A 106 -31.06 12.36 53.27
N HIS A 107 -30.71 12.19 54.56
CA HIS A 107 -29.48 11.52 54.96
C HIS A 107 -29.42 10.07 54.46
N ASN A 108 -30.49 9.29 54.64
CA ASN A 108 -30.57 7.91 54.18
C ASN A 108 -30.42 7.82 52.66
N ALA A 109 -31.11 8.68 51.90
CA ALA A 109 -30.98 8.74 50.44
C ALA A 109 -29.54 9.05 49.99
N LEU A 110 -28.87 10.00 50.65
CA LEU A 110 -27.46 10.31 50.40
C LEU A 110 -26.53 9.14 50.75
N MET A 111 -26.78 8.42 51.85
CA MET A 111 -26.01 7.23 52.23
C MET A 111 -26.19 6.06 51.24
N HIS A 112 -27.41 5.83 50.74
CA HIS A 112 -27.64 4.86 49.67
C HIS A 112 -26.93 5.25 48.36
N LEU A 113 -26.94 6.54 48.00
CA LEU A 113 -26.26 7.05 46.81
C LEU A 113 -24.74 7.00 46.95
N MET A 114 -24.19 7.27 48.14
CA MET A 114 -22.77 7.07 48.47
C MET A 114 -22.37 5.60 48.29
N ARG A 115 -23.13 4.66 48.87
CA ARG A 115 -22.87 3.21 48.74
C ARG A 115 -22.87 2.75 47.28
N ARG A 116 -23.85 3.17 46.47
CA ARG A 116 -23.89 2.84 45.03
C ARG A 116 -22.69 3.42 44.26
N ARG A 117 -22.22 4.62 44.61
CA ARG A 117 -21.01 5.22 44.02
C ARG A 117 -19.74 4.45 44.43
N GLY A 118 -19.62 4.05 45.69
CA GLY A 118 -18.52 3.22 46.19
C GLY A 118 -18.44 1.89 45.44
N GLN A 119 -19.53 1.13 45.38
CA GLN A 119 -19.61 -0.14 44.64
C GLN A 119 -19.23 0.01 43.16
N LYS A 120 -19.63 1.10 42.50
CA LYS A 120 -19.24 1.33 41.10
C LYS A 120 -17.76 1.72 40.97
N LEU A 121 -17.20 2.45 41.94
CA LEU A 121 -15.78 2.79 41.98
C LEU A 121 -14.91 1.55 42.22
N GLU A 122 -15.26 0.71 43.19
CA GLU A 122 -14.64 -0.61 43.44
C GLU A 122 -14.70 -1.50 42.18
N SER A 123 -15.86 -1.58 41.53
CA SER A 123 -16.03 -2.31 40.25
C SER A 123 -15.10 -1.80 39.14
N MET A 124 -14.92 -0.48 39.02
CA MET A 124 -14.00 0.09 38.01
C MET A 124 -12.53 -0.10 38.39
N GLN A 125 -12.19 -0.05 39.69
CA GLN A 125 -10.83 -0.34 40.17
C GLN A 125 -10.44 -1.80 39.93
N LEU A 126 -11.36 -2.75 40.17
CA LEU A 126 -11.15 -4.17 39.86
C LEU A 126 -10.97 -4.40 38.35
N GLN A 127 -11.77 -3.73 37.51
CA GLN A 127 -11.60 -3.77 36.05
C GLN A 127 -10.23 -3.21 35.62
N LEU A 128 -9.84 -2.05 36.14
CA LEU A 128 -8.56 -1.40 35.84
C LEU A 128 -7.37 -2.27 36.28
N ALA A 129 -7.41 -2.82 37.50
CA ALA A 129 -6.41 -3.75 38.00
C ALA A 129 -6.34 -5.03 37.15
N SER A 130 -7.49 -5.57 36.70
CA SER A 130 -7.50 -6.75 35.83
C SER A 130 -6.83 -6.49 34.48
N LEU A 131 -7.02 -5.29 33.89
CA LEU A 131 -6.38 -4.85 32.66
C LEU A 131 -4.87 -4.64 32.85
N GLN A 132 -4.45 -4.00 33.94
CA GLN A 132 -3.04 -3.84 34.31
C GLN A 132 -2.33 -5.17 34.62
N SER A 133 -3.08 -6.20 35.03
CA SER A 133 -2.54 -7.55 35.29
C SER A 133 -2.41 -8.43 34.04
N GLN A 134 -2.90 -7.98 32.87
CA GLN A 134 -2.70 -8.71 31.63
C GLN A 134 -1.27 -8.49 31.10
N PRO A 135 -0.57 -9.55 30.64
CA PRO A 135 0.78 -9.41 30.10
C PRO A 135 0.77 -8.63 28.78
N GLU A 136 1.70 -7.69 28.60
CA GLU A 136 1.81 -6.81 27.42
C GLU A 136 1.93 -7.53 26.05
N ALA A 137 2.23 -8.83 26.06
CA ALA A 137 2.25 -9.66 24.87
C ALA A 137 1.61 -11.02 25.15
N THR A 138 0.53 -11.30 24.45
CA THR A 138 -0.13 -12.60 24.42
C THR A 138 0.84 -13.65 23.86
N LYS A 139 0.72 -14.92 24.30
CA LYS A 139 1.53 -16.04 23.76
C LYS A 139 1.40 -16.17 22.23
N GLU A 140 0.28 -15.72 21.67
CA GLU A 140 -0.01 -15.67 20.24
C GLU A 140 0.74 -14.53 19.54
N GLU A 141 0.80 -13.34 20.11
CA GLU A 141 1.56 -12.19 19.58
C GLU A 141 3.07 -12.45 19.60
N LEU A 142 3.57 -13.17 20.61
CA LEU A 142 4.96 -13.65 20.64
C LEU A 142 5.24 -14.65 19.52
N ARG A 143 4.31 -15.57 19.22
CA ARG A 143 4.41 -16.48 18.06
C ARG A 143 4.37 -15.71 16.74
N LEU A 144 3.47 -14.74 16.59
CA LEU A 144 3.37 -13.89 15.40
C LEU A 144 4.66 -13.09 15.17
N ARG A 145 5.25 -12.49 16.22
CA ARG A 145 6.58 -11.85 16.14
C ARG A 145 7.69 -12.81 15.73
N GLN A 146 7.65 -14.07 16.17
CA GLN A 146 8.63 -15.08 15.74
C GLN A 146 8.43 -15.48 14.27
N VAL A 147 7.18 -15.64 13.81
CA VAL A 147 6.84 -15.90 12.40
C VAL A 147 7.29 -14.74 11.50
N ILE A 148 7.00 -13.49 11.89
CA ILE A 148 7.43 -12.28 11.16
C ILE A 148 8.96 -12.30 10.98
N ARG A 149 9.73 -12.47 12.07
CA ARG A 149 11.20 -12.60 12.01
C ARG A 149 11.69 -13.71 11.09
N GLN A 150 10.97 -14.83 11.03
CA GLN A 150 11.36 -15.95 10.18
C GLN A 150 11.00 -15.70 8.70
N LEU A 151 9.92 -14.96 8.41
CA LEU A 151 9.58 -14.49 7.07
C LEU A 151 10.58 -13.43 6.58
N GLU A 152 10.93 -12.44 7.41
CA GLU A 152 11.97 -11.43 7.13
C GLU A 152 13.29 -12.10 6.72
N ASN A 153 13.79 -13.03 7.56
CA ASN A 153 14.99 -13.81 7.28
C ASN A 153 14.91 -14.64 5.99
N ASN A 154 13.72 -15.13 5.61
CA ASN A 154 13.54 -15.90 4.39
C ASN A 154 13.45 -15.00 3.14
N ILE A 155 12.86 -13.81 3.26
CA ILE A 155 12.82 -12.79 2.22
C ILE A 155 14.24 -12.31 1.92
N GLU A 156 15.03 -11.95 2.94
CA GLU A 156 16.40 -11.48 2.76
C GLU A 156 17.31 -12.54 2.12
N LYS A 157 17.24 -13.80 2.57
CA LYS A 157 17.93 -14.94 1.93
C LYS A 157 17.50 -15.14 0.47
N THR A 158 16.25 -14.87 0.14
CA THR A 158 15.74 -14.99 -1.23
C THR A 158 16.21 -13.82 -2.10
N MET A 159 16.25 -12.60 -1.54
CA MET A 159 16.79 -11.42 -2.22
C MET A 159 18.28 -11.59 -2.53
N VAL A 160 19.08 -12.08 -1.57
CA VAL A 160 20.50 -12.42 -1.81
C VAL A 160 20.66 -13.48 -2.91
N LYS A 161 19.80 -14.52 -2.94
CA LYS A 161 19.79 -15.51 -4.03
C LYS A 161 19.43 -14.91 -5.39
N ILE A 162 18.49 -13.95 -5.44
CA ILE A 162 18.12 -13.25 -6.67
C ILE A 162 19.30 -12.42 -7.17
N THR A 163 19.95 -11.63 -6.30
CA THR A 163 21.12 -10.81 -6.69
C THR A 163 22.30 -11.67 -7.14
N THR A 164 22.60 -12.79 -6.47
CA THR A 164 23.68 -13.69 -6.94
C THR A 164 23.31 -14.38 -8.25
N GLY A 165 22.05 -14.78 -8.44
CA GLY A 165 21.55 -15.31 -9.71
C GLY A 165 21.63 -14.30 -10.87
N GLN A 166 21.32 -13.03 -10.61
CA GLN A 166 21.46 -11.93 -11.57
C GLN A 166 22.93 -11.69 -11.94
N ASN A 167 23.84 -11.66 -10.97
CA ASN A 167 25.28 -11.52 -11.21
C ASN A 167 25.83 -12.68 -12.05
N ILE A 168 25.40 -13.92 -11.77
CA ILE A 168 25.75 -15.11 -12.56
C ILE A 168 25.18 -15.03 -13.98
N HIS A 169 23.93 -14.57 -14.13
CA HIS A 169 23.30 -14.40 -15.45
C HIS A 169 24.05 -13.36 -16.30
N LEU A 170 24.42 -12.22 -15.73
CA LEU A 170 25.22 -11.19 -16.41
C LEU A 170 26.59 -11.75 -16.84
N LEU A 171 27.29 -12.46 -15.96
CA LEU A 171 28.57 -13.11 -16.29
C LEU A 171 28.45 -14.09 -17.48
N TYR A 172 27.37 -14.88 -17.54
CA TYR A 172 27.11 -15.78 -18.66
C TYR A 172 26.69 -15.04 -19.94
N ALA A 173 26.00 -13.90 -19.84
CA ALA A 173 25.67 -13.06 -20.99
C ALA A 173 26.93 -12.41 -21.58
N ASP A 174 27.81 -11.85 -20.75
CA ASP A 174 29.10 -11.27 -21.16
C ASP A 174 30.00 -12.32 -21.81
N LEU A 175 30.08 -13.53 -21.23
CA LEU A 175 30.82 -14.66 -21.79
C LEU A 175 30.23 -15.10 -23.14
N LEU A 176 28.91 -15.19 -23.25
CA LEU A 176 28.24 -15.54 -24.50
C LEU A 176 28.51 -14.49 -25.59
N ASP A 177 28.49 -13.21 -25.28
CA ASP A 177 28.78 -12.14 -26.24
C ASP A 177 30.26 -12.03 -26.59
N TYR A 178 31.17 -12.39 -25.68
CA TYR A 178 32.58 -12.62 -26.02
C TYR A 178 32.74 -13.79 -27.00
N LEU A 179 32.08 -14.93 -26.74
CA LEU A 179 32.12 -16.10 -27.60
C LEU A 179 31.49 -15.84 -28.98
N LYS A 180 30.40 -15.06 -29.07
CA LYS A 180 29.84 -14.59 -30.36
C LYS A 180 30.85 -13.73 -31.13
N LYS A 181 31.55 -12.81 -30.46
CA LYS A 181 32.59 -11.98 -31.10
C LYS A 181 33.73 -12.84 -31.64
N LYS A 182 34.22 -13.82 -30.87
CA LYS A 182 35.23 -14.79 -31.34
C LYS A 182 34.73 -15.70 -32.46
N LEU A 183 33.47 -16.14 -32.41
CA LEU A 183 32.87 -16.90 -33.51
C LEU A 183 32.75 -16.08 -34.81
N ALA A 184 32.56 -14.76 -34.72
CA ALA A 184 32.54 -13.86 -35.86
C ALA A 184 33.94 -13.53 -36.45
N GLU A 185 35.02 -13.76 -35.70
CA GLU A 185 36.40 -13.59 -36.19
C GLU A 185 36.81 -14.74 -37.14
N TYR A 186 36.32 -15.97 -36.93
CA TYR A 186 36.75 -17.14 -37.72
C TYR A 186 36.33 -17.17 -39.20
N PRO A 187 35.08 -16.85 -39.60
CA PRO A 187 34.67 -16.88 -41.01
C PRO A 187 35.57 -16.03 -41.94
N PRO A 188 35.87 -14.75 -41.66
CA PRO A 188 36.75 -13.96 -42.52
C PRO A 188 38.22 -14.40 -42.48
N GLU A 189 38.65 -15.25 -41.54
CA GLU A 189 39.95 -15.93 -41.59
C GLU A 189 39.90 -17.18 -42.46
N LEU A 190 38.86 -17.99 -42.33
CA LEU A 190 38.60 -19.15 -43.19
C LEU A 190 38.46 -18.72 -44.67
N ASP A 191 37.77 -17.62 -44.95
CA ASP A 191 37.63 -17.05 -46.30
C ASP A 191 38.97 -16.62 -46.90
N LYS A 192 39.94 -16.16 -46.10
CA LYS A 192 41.30 -15.84 -46.57
C LYS A 192 42.04 -17.13 -46.92
N LEU A 193 41.95 -18.12 -46.05
CA LEU A 193 42.62 -19.41 -46.21
C LEU A 193 42.07 -20.19 -47.41
N GLN A 194 40.76 -20.16 -47.62
CA GLN A 194 40.08 -20.80 -48.75
C GLN A 194 40.41 -20.11 -50.08
N ARG A 195 40.55 -18.79 -50.10
CA ARG A 195 41.07 -18.07 -51.29
C ARG A 195 42.50 -18.46 -51.60
N LEU A 196 43.41 -18.41 -50.61
CA LEU A 196 44.80 -18.83 -50.80
C LEU A 196 44.93 -20.28 -51.33
N VAL A 197 44.08 -21.20 -50.85
CA VAL A 197 44.01 -22.58 -51.36
C VAL A 197 43.42 -22.67 -52.77
N ALA A 198 42.53 -21.76 -53.17
CA ALA A 198 42.06 -21.67 -54.56
C ALA A 198 43.17 -21.11 -55.46
N ASP A 199 43.85 -20.04 -55.04
CA ASP A 199 44.95 -19.38 -55.77
C ASP A 199 46.07 -20.39 -56.09
N TYR A 200 46.54 -21.14 -55.09
CA TYR A 200 47.52 -22.22 -55.28
C TYR A 200 47.02 -23.37 -56.15
N ARG A 201 45.70 -23.65 -56.18
CA ARG A 201 45.13 -24.67 -57.07
C ARG A 201 45.11 -24.21 -58.53
N SER A 202 44.84 -22.94 -58.80
CA SER A 202 45.04 -22.36 -60.14
C SER A 202 46.51 -22.42 -60.55
N GLU A 203 47.43 -21.96 -59.70
CA GLU A 203 48.87 -21.96 -60.00
C GLU A 203 49.40 -23.38 -60.33
N VAL A 204 49.01 -24.39 -59.54
CA VAL A 204 49.36 -25.80 -59.82
C VAL A 204 48.68 -26.32 -61.10
N SER A 205 47.45 -25.89 -61.41
CA SER A 205 46.77 -26.24 -62.66
C SER A 205 47.47 -25.65 -63.88
N ASP A 206 47.81 -24.36 -63.83
CA ASP A 206 48.49 -23.64 -64.91
C ASP A 206 49.89 -24.21 -65.16
N MET A 207 50.64 -24.49 -64.09
CA MET A 207 51.93 -25.20 -64.18
C MET A 207 51.80 -26.63 -64.71
N THR A 208 50.68 -27.31 -64.46
CA THR A 208 50.39 -28.64 -65.01
C THR A 208 50.11 -28.56 -66.52
N VAL A 209 49.35 -27.55 -66.98
CA VAL A 209 49.12 -27.30 -68.41
C VAL A 209 50.42 -26.96 -69.12
N LEU A 210 51.21 -26.02 -68.57
CA LEU A 210 52.53 -25.66 -69.11
C LEU A 210 53.48 -26.86 -69.18
N SER A 211 53.42 -27.79 -68.22
CA SER A 211 54.19 -29.03 -68.26
C SER A 211 53.69 -30.02 -69.32
N GLN A 212 52.39 -30.04 -69.63
CA GLN A 212 51.83 -30.88 -70.70
C GLN A 212 52.19 -30.30 -72.07
N ASP A 213 52.03 -28.99 -72.27
CA ASP A 213 52.43 -28.28 -73.50
C ASP A 213 53.93 -28.45 -73.76
N ALA A 214 54.78 -28.33 -72.74
CA ALA A 214 56.22 -28.58 -72.87
C ALA A 214 56.51 -30.02 -73.32
N VAL A 215 55.82 -31.04 -72.78
CA VAL A 215 55.98 -32.43 -73.23
C VAL A 215 55.53 -32.58 -74.69
N LEU A 216 54.35 -32.07 -75.05
CA LEU A 216 53.81 -32.11 -76.41
C LEU A 216 54.77 -31.47 -77.42
N ILE A 217 55.29 -30.27 -77.12
CA ILE A 217 56.28 -29.58 -77.96
C ILE A 217 57.55 -30.42 -78.10
N THR A 218 58.06 -31.05 -77.03
CA THR A 218 59.25 -31.91 -77.17
C THR A 218 58.97 -33.16 -78.01
N ASP A 219 57.79 -33.75 -77.93
CA ASP A 219 57.42 -34.92 -78.73
C ASP A 219 57.16 -34.56 -80.20
N GLU A 220 56.52 -33.41 -80.47
CA GLU A 220 56.40 -32.86 -81.83
C GLU A 220 57.78 -32.60 -82.45
N VAL A 221 58.70 -31.98 -81.70
CA VAL A 221 60.10 -31.77 -82.14
C VAL A 221 60.80 -33.11 -82.38
N LYS A 222 60.60 -34.14 -81.54
CA LYS A 222 61.13 -35.50 -81.76
C LYS A 222 60.54 -36.14 -83.03
N THR A 223 59.24 -35.97 -83.32
CA THR A 223 58.64 -36.51 -84.55
C THR A 223 59.13 -35.78 -85.79
N ASN A 224 59.23 -34.44 -85.75
CA ASN A 224 59.77 -33.63 -86.84
C ASN A 224 61.26 -33.96 -87.11
N MET A 225 62.06 -34.19 -86.06
CA MET A 225 63.44 -34.64 -86.18
C MET A 225 63.53 -36.02 -86.85
N ARG A 226 62.75 -37.01 -86.40
CA ARG A 226 62.69 -38.36 -87.01
C ARG A 226 62.21 -38.34 -88.46
N GLN A 227 61.28 -37.44 -88.81
CA GLN A 227 60.81 -37.25 -90.18
C GLN A 227 61.89 -36.60 -91.07
N GLY A 228 62.66 -35.65 -90.52
CA GLY A 228 63.86 -35.09 -91.15
C GLY A 228 64.95 -36.14 -91.39
N GLU A 229 65.24 -36.99 -90.39
CA GLU A 229 66.17 -38.12 -90.51
C GLU A 229 65.70 -39.13 -91.57
N ALA A 230 64.42 -39.49 -91.59
CA ALA A 230 63.85 -40.43 -92.55
C ALA A 230 63.95 -39.89 -93.99
N THR A 231 63.51 -38.65 -94.23
CA THR A 231 63.59 -38.01 -95.55
C THR A 231 65.03 -37.79 -96.01
N PHE A 232 65.95 -37.42 -95.12
CA PHE A 232 67.39 -37.35 -95.42
C PHE A 232 67.97 -38.73 -95.77
N MET A 233 67.59 -39.79 -95.06
CA MET A 233 68.02 -41.16 -95.36
C MET A 233 67.44 -41.69 -96.67
N GLU A 234 66.22 -41.32 -97.03
CA GLU A 234 65.62 -41.61 -98.34
C GLU A 234 66.32 -40.84 -99.45
N GLU A 235 66.61 -39.55 -99.27
CA GLU A 235 67.37 -38.77 -100.25
C GLU A 235 68.80 -39.32 -100.42
N ARG A 236 69.46 -39.72 -99.33
CA ARG A 236 70.76 -40.39 -99.35
C ARG A 236 70.69 -41.72 -100.12
N ARG A 237 69.71 -42.59 -99.82
CA ARG A 237 69.47 -43.83 -100.58
C ARG A 237 69.19 -43.56 -102.05
N ALA A 238 68.45 -42.50 -102.39
CA ALA A 238 68.18 -42.12 -103.76
C ALA A 238 69.46 -41.65 -104.51
N ARG A 239 70.30 -40.83 -103.86
CA ARG A 239 71.64 -40.46 -104.38
C ARG A 239 72.53 -41.69 -104.56
N GLU A 240 72.60 -42.56 -103.57
CA GLU A 240 73.41 -43.78 -103.60
C GLU A 240 72.92 -44.79 -104.64
N ASN A 241 71.60 -44.92 -104.83
CA ASN A 241 71.03 -45.72 -105.91
C ASN A 241 71.35 -45.16 -107.30
N ARG A 242 71.31 -43.83 -107.49
CA ARG A 242 71.76 -43.19 -108.74
C ARG A 242 73.26 -43.43 -108.99
N LEU A 243 74.09 -43.32 -107.96
CA LEU A 243 75.53 -43.61 -108.04
C LEU A 243 75.79 -45.09 -108.34
N ASN A 244 75.05 -46.01 -107.73
CA ASN A 244 75.17 -47.45 -108.00
C ASN A 244 74.61 -47.85 -109.37
N GLN A 245 73.65 -47.10 -109.92
CA GLN A 245 73.24 -47.23 -111.33
C GLN A 245 74.38 -46.79 -112.27
N GLN A 246 75.07 -45.68 -111.98
CA GLN A 246 76.24 -45.24 -112.73
C GLN A 246 77.42 -46.25 -112.62
N LYS A 247 77.74 -46.74 -111.41
CA LYS A 247 78.73 -47.80 -111.21
C LYS A 247 78.38 -49.05 -112.02
N ARG A 248 77.14 -49.53 -111.97
CA ARG A 248 76.67 -50.67 -112.79
C ARG A 248 76.73 -50.43 -114.31
N LEU A 249 76.83 -49.18 -114.78
CA LEU A 249 77.11 -48.90 -116.20
C LEU A 249 78.62 -48.96 -116.49
N ILE A 250 79.47 -48.54 -115.56
CA ILE A 250 80.93 -48.67 -115.61
C ILE A 250 81.36 -50.14 -115.50
N ASP A 251 80.79 -50.90 -114.56
CA ASP A 251 81.00 -52.34 -114.42
C ASP A 251 80.58 -53.07 -115.71
N LYS A 252 79.51 -52.62 -116.38
CA LYS A 252 79.07 -53.13 -117.70
C LYS A 252 79.99 -52.73 -118.86
N LEU A 253 80.90 -51.77 -118.69
CA LEU A 253 82.00 -51.52 -119.63
C LEU A 253 83.15 -52.47 -119.33
N HIS A 254 83.63 -52.54 -118.08
CA HIS A 254 84.72 -53.45 -117.68
C HIS A 254 84.39 -54.95 -117.87
N THR A 255 83.14 -55.38 -117.71
CA THR A 255 82.76 -56.77 -118.03
C THR A 255 82.73 -57.03 -119.53
N LYS A 256 82.43 -56.03 -120.37
CA LYS A 256 82.56 -56.16 -121.84
C LYS A 256 84.02 -56.17 -122.29
N GLU A 257 84.88 -55.47 -121.54
CA GLU A 257 86.33 -55.43 -121.73
C GLU A 257 87.03 -56.75 -121.31
N THR A 258 86.41 -57.54 -120.42
CA THR A 258 86.96 -58.81 -119.91
C THR A 258 86.24 -60.07 -120.39
N SER A 259 85.06 -59.99 -121.03
CA SER A 259 84.28 -61.17 -121.46
C SER A 259 84.70 -61.81 -122.79
N GLU A 260 85.81 -61.39 -123.40
CA GLU A 260 86.35 -61.96 -124.66
C GLU A 260 87.01 -63.35 -124.50
N ARG A 261 87.05 -63.93 -123.29
CA ARG A 261 87.66 -65.27 -123.06
C ARG A 261 86.81 -66.23 -122.21
N SER A 262 86.36 -67.30 -122.88
CA SER A 262 86.21 -68.68 -122.33
C SER A 262 85.08 -69.03 -121.33
N ARG A 263 83.84 -69.08 -121.84
CA ARG A 263 83.02 -70.32 -122.03
C ARG A 263 82.99 -71.43 -120.92
N ARG A 264 81.76 -71.93 -120.62
CA ARG A 264 81.36 -73.13 -119.81
C ARG A 264 81.40 -72.93 -118.27
N GLY A 265 80.56 -73.56 -117.42
CA GLY A 265 79.27 -74.28 -117.64
C GLY A 265 79.00 -75.42 -116.63
N ARG A 266 77.77 -75.51 -116.06
CA ARG A 266 77.25 -76.50 -115.05
C ARG A 266 77.82 -76.36 -113.62
N ARG A 267 77.26 -76.97 -112.54
CA ARG A 267 75.86 -77.22 -112.05
C ARG A 267 75.99 -77.85 -110.62
N ASP A 268 74.88 -77.99 -109.89
CA ASP A 268 74.70 -78.84 -108.68
C ASP A 268 75.42 -78.30 -107.41
N LEU A 269 75.14 -78.68 -106.15
CA LEU A 269 73.95 -78.92 -105.30
C LEU A 269 74.47 -79.28 -103.88
N ASP A 270 73.64 -79.13 -102.83
CA ASP A 270 73.62 -79.87 -101.53
C ASP A 270 73.95 -79.19 -100.16
N PHE A 271 72.96 -79.28 -99.24
CA PHE A 271 72.96 -79.41 -97.74
C PHE A 271 73.80 -78.42 -96.87
N SER A 272 73.66 -78.22 -95.54
CA SER A 272 72.88 -78.79 -94.39
C SER A 272 72.93 -77.74 -93.22
N SER A 273 72.21 -77.74 -92.08
CA SER A 273 71.03 -78.47 -91.52
C SER A 273 70.46 -77.70 -90.29
N ASN A 274 69.42 -78.22 -89.62
CA ASN A 274 68.84 -77.74 -88.34
C ASN A 274 69.44 -78.44 -87.09
N GLN A 275 69.24 -77.91 -85.86
CA GLN A 275 68.33 -78.54 -84.87
C GLN A 275 68.11 -77.83 -83.51
N MET A 276 66.97 -78.18 -82.90
CA MET A 276 66.55 -77.98 -81.50
C MET A 276 66.41 -79.38 -80.83
N GLY A 277 66.43 -79.48 -79.49
CA GLY A 277 66.20 -80.75 -78.77
C GLY A 277 65.73 -80.57 -77.31
N PRO A 278 65.07 -81.59 -76.69
CA PRO A 278 63.96 -81.30 -75.77
C PRO A 278 63.92 -82.04 -74.40
N GLU A 279 62.80 -81.82 -73.70
CA GLU A 279 62.28 -82.34 -72.43
C GLU A 279 62.12 -83.89 -72.31
N THR A 280 62.05 -84.45 -71.08
CA THR A 280 61.39 -85.75 -70.81
C THR A 280 60.98 -86.00 -69.33
N LEU A 281 60.25 -87.09 -69.07
CA LEU A 281 59.29 -87.26 -67.95
C LEU A 281 59.67 -88.25 -66.82
N LYS A 282 59.22 -87.94 -65.59
CA LYS A 282 58.61 -88.80 -64.53
C LYS A 282 59.22 -90.17 -64.12
N VAL A 283 59.38 -90.36 -62.79
CA VAL A 283 59.31 -91.67 -62.09
C VAL A 283 58.46 -91.55 -60.80
N ARG A 284 57.92 -92.67 -60.29
CA ARG A 284 56.93 -92.79 -59.19
C ARG A 284 57.48 -93.60 -58.01
N LYS A 285 57.16 -93.19 -56.77
CA LYS A 285 57.17 -94.09 -55.58
C LYS A 285 55.97 -93.84 -54.67
N ARG A 286 55.64 -94.88 -53.89
CA ARG A 286 54.66 -94.88 -52.80
C ARG A 286 55.39 -94.97 -51.45
N ASP A 287 54.88 -94.43 -50.34
CA ASP A 287 53.74 -93.48 -50.22
C ASP A 287 54.21 -92.19 -49.51
N SER A 288 53.94 -91.85 -48.24
CA SER A 288 52.82 -92.16 -47.35
C SER A 288 52.02 -90.89 -47.06
N SER A 289 50.75 -91.07 -46.65
CA SER A 289 49.93 -90.03 -46.01
C SER A 289 49.79 -88.69 -46.76
N LYS A 290 50.00 -88.62 -48.09
CA LYS A 290 49.86 -87.37 -48.86
C LYS A 290 48.47 -86.74 -48.78
N ALA A 291 47.45 -87.50 -48.40
CA ALA A 291 46.12 -87.00 -48.08
C ALA A 291 46.04 -86.41 -46.65
N ALA A 292 46.52 -87.12 -45.62
CA ALA A 292 46.39 -86.63 -44.24
C ALA A 292 47.39 -85.52 -43.89
N VAL A 293 48.58 -85.46 -44.53
CA VAL A 293 49.50 -84.32 -44.41
C VAL A 293 48.87 -83.04 -45.01
N LYS A 294 48.16 -83.16 -46.15
CA LYS A 294 47.34 -82.05 -46.67
C LYS A 294 46.25 -81.65 -45.69
N TYR A 295 45.40 -82.60 -45.29
CA TYR A 295 44.34 -82.37 -44.31
C TYR A 295 44.84 -81.70 -43.01
N GLN A 296 45.98 -82.14 -42.48
CA GLN A 296 46.59 -81.54 -41.28
C GLN A 296 47.13 -80.11 -41.54
N THR A 297 47.64 -79.84 -42.73
CA THR A 297 48.03 -78.48 -43.17
C THR A 297 46.80 -77.58 -43.33
N ASP A 298 45.73 -78.09 -43.95
CA ASP A 298 44.47 -77.37 -44.19
C ASP A 298 43.74 -77.06 -42.87
N VAL A 299 43.73 -78.01 -41.92
CA VAL A 299 43.21 -77.84 -40.56
C VAL A 299 44.04 -76.83 -39.77
N MET A 300 45.37 -76.89 -39.82
CA MET A 300 46.24 -75.91 -39.16
C MET A 300 46.04 -74.49 -39.74
N ALA A 301 45.93 -74.37 -41.06
CA ALA A 301 45.62 -73.12 -41.75
C ALA A 301 44.17 -72.62 -41.49
N LEU A 302 43.24 -73.50 -41.11
CA LEU A 302 41.92 -73.10 -40.62
C LEU A 302 41.98 -72.59 -39.17
N VAL A 303 42.68 -73.31 -38.29
CA VAL A 303 42.87 -72.91 -36.88
C VAL A 303 43.56 -71.56 -36.76
N GLU A 304 44.65 -71.32 -37.49
CA GLU A 304 45.34 -70.01 -37.46
C GLU A 304 44.47 -68.88 -38.06
N ARG A 305 43.57 -69.17 -39.02
CA ARG A 305 42.58 -68.18 -39.50
C ARG A 305 41.53 -67.83 -38.44
N VAL A 306 40.99 -68.80 -37.71
CA VAL A 306 40.04 -68.53 -36.61
C VAL A 306 40.74 -67.78 -35.48
N LYS A 307 41.95 -68.20 -35.11
CA LYS A 307 42.79 -67.55 -34.11
C LYS A 307 43.12 -66.09 -34.47
N ALA A 308 43.43 -65.81 -35.74
CA ALA A 308 43.64 -64.45 -36.23
C ALA A 308 42.36 -63.61 -36.18
N ALA A 309 41.21 -64.14 -36.63
CA ALA A 309 39.92 -63.43 -36.56
C ALA A 309 39.51 -63.10 -35.12
N VAL A 310 39.71 -64.05 -34.20
CA VAL A 310 39.43 -63.92 -32.75
C VAL A 310 40.59 -63.23 -32.00
N HIS A 311 41.65 -62.85 -32.72
CA HIS A 311 42.85 -62.11 -32.26
C HIS A 311 43.61 -62.76 -31.08
N CYS A 312 43.53 -64.08 -30.89
CA CYS A 312 44.08 -64.78 -29.72
C CYS A 312 45.44 -65.46 -29.97
N SER A 313 46.08 -65.93 -28.90
CA SER A 313 47.42 -66.53 -28.96
C SER A 313 47.37 -68.06 -28.97
N HIS A 314 46.43 -68.66 -28.24
CA HIS A 314 46.27 -70.11 -28.13
C HIS A 314 44.87 -70.57 -28.53
N LEU A 315 44.77 -71.83 -28.95
CA LEU A 315 43.52 -72.49 -29.36
C LEU A 315 42.48 -72.50 -28.22
N TRP A 316 42.94 -72.66 -26.97
CA TRP A 316 42.08 -72.68 -25.78
C TRP A 316 41.43 -71.32 -25.47
N ASP A 317 42.04 -70.21 -25.89
CA ASP A 317 41.53 -68.86 -25.67
C ASP A 317 40.25 -68.57 -26.48
N ILE A 318 40.07 -69.27 -27.61
CA ILE A 318 39.02 -69.01 -28.61
C ILE A 318 37.62 -69.08 -27.96
N THR A 319 37.36 -70.14 -27.19
CA THR A 319 36.08 -70.32 -26.48
C THR A 319 35.83 -69.21 -25.46
N GLY A 320 36.86 -68.80 -24.72
CA GLY A 320 36.76 -67.72 -23.74
C GLY A 320 36.48 -66.36 -24.39
N ARG A 321 37.07 -66.09 -25.55
CA ARG A 321 36.81 -64.86 -26.31
C ARG A 321 35.45 -64.83 -27.00
N PHE A 322 34.96 -65.95 -27.54
CA PHE A 322 33.58 -66.02 -28.03
C PHE A 322 32.55 -65.84 -26.91
N LEU A 323 32.81 -66.39 -25.71
CA LEU A 323 31.97 -66.14 -24.54
C LEU A 323 32.00 -64.65 -24.14
N ALA A 324 33.19 -64.03 -24.08
CA ALA A 324 33.32 -62.61 -23.76
C ALA A 324 32.63 -61.71 -24.82
N GLN A 325 32.80 -62.01 -26.10
CA GLN A 325 32.13 -61.30 -27.21
C GLN A 325 30.61 -61.42 -27.08
N ARG A 326 30.09 -62.62 -26.86
CA ARG A 326 28.66 -62.86 -26.62
C ARG A 326 28.14 -62.10 -25.41
N ASN A 327 28.87 -62.09 -24.29
CA ASN A 327 28.47 -61.33 -23.10
C ASN A 327 28.45 -59.80 -23.38
N THR A 328 29.38 -59.29 -24.21
CA THR A 328 29.33 -57.89 -24.64
C THR A 328 28.20 -57.61 -25.63
N GLU A 329 27.84 -58.56 -26.49
CA GLU A 329 26.71 -58.47 -27.42
C GLU A 329 25.38 -58.45 -26.67
N GLU A 330 25.17 -59.37 -25.72
CA GLU A 330 23.98 -59.41 -24.84
C GLU A 330 23.87 -58.13 -23.98
N ASN A 331 24.98 -57.61 -23.44
CA ASN A 331 24.98 -56.32 -22.72
C ASN A 331 24.71 -55.11 -23.63
N LEU A 332 25.24 -55.10 -24.86
CA LEU A 332 24.95 -54.03 -25.83
C LEU A 332 23.49 -54.07 -26.30
N GLN A 333 22.92 -55.27 -26.49
CA GLN A 333 21.50 -55.43 -26.79
C GLN A 333 20.62 -54.87 -25.66
N LEU A 334 20.90 -55.23 -24.40
CA LEU A 334 20.21 -54.67 -23.24
C LEU A 334 20.31 -53.13 -23.22
N GLN A 335 21.50 -52.57 -23.48
CA GLN A 335 21.68 -51.10 -23.57
C GLN A 335 20.93 -50.46 -24.74
N MET A 336 20.75 -51.16 -25.86
CA MET A 336 19.92 -50.72 -26.98
C MET A 336 18.43 -50.69 -26.58
N GLU A 337 17.92 -51.76 -25.99
CA GLU A 337 16.54 -51.86 -25.50
C GLU A 337 16.23 -50.75 -24.47
N ASP A 338 17.14 -50.54 -23.51
CA ASP A 338 17.08 -49.51 -22.48
C ASP A 338 17.16 -48.07 -23.07
N CYS A 339 17.81 -47.88 -24.22
CA CYS A 339 17.82 -46.63 -24.98
C CYS A 339 16.55 -46.44 -25.83
N GLU A 340 15.97 -47.51 -26.37
CA GLU A 340 14.74 -47.46 -27.15
C GLU A 340 13.51 -47.20 -26.26
N GLU A 341 13.48 -47.77 -25.04
CA GLU A 341 12.41 -47.45 -24.08
C GLU A 341 12.45 -45.97 -23.68
N ARG A 342 13.62 -45.42 -23.31
CA ARG A 342 13.76 -43.98 -23.02
C ARG A 342 13.38 -43.11 -24.22
N ARG A 343 13.71 -43.53 -25.44
CA ARG A 343 13.30 -42.85 -26.69
C ARG A 343 11.77 -42.90 -26.89
N ALA A 344 11.11 -43.99 -26.50
CA ALA A 344 9.65 -44.11 -26.54
C ALA A 344 8.97 -43.25 -25.46
N GLN A 345 9.47 -43.28 -24.23
CA GLN A 345 9.01 -42.44 -23.11
C GLN A 345 9.13 -40.94 -23.46
N LEU A 346 10.27 -40.50 -24.00
CA LEU A 346 10.48 -39.11 -24.43
C LEU A 346 9.55 -38.70 -25.57
N LYS A 347 9.32 -39.57 -26.58
CA LYS A 347 8.32 -39.32 -27.64
C LYS A 347 6.90 -39.20 -27.10
N ALA A 348 6.53 -40.00 -26.09
CA ALA A 348 5.23 -39.92 -25.44
C ALA A 348 5.07 -38.63 -24.62
N LEU A 349 6.13 -38.19 -23.93
CA LEU A 349 6.16 -36.93 -23.19
C LEU A 349 6.09 -35.72 -24.14
N MET A 350 6.84 -35.75 -25.25
CA MET A 350 6.79 -34.70 -26.29
C MET A 350 5.37 -34.53 -26.83
N LYS A 351 4.67 -35.62 -27.16
CA LYS A 351 3.27 -35.57 -27.60
C LYS A 351 2.29 -35.03 -26.55
N LYS A 352 2.55 -35.25 -25.26
CA LYS A 352 1.75 -34.62 -24.18
C LYS A 352 1.99 -33.11 -24.15
N LEU A 353 3.25 -32.68 -24.20
CA LEU A 353 3.60 -31.25 -24.25
C LEU A 353 3.07 -30.57 -25.52
N GLU A 354 3.08 -31.22 -26.68
CA GLU A 354 2.45 -30.70 -27.91
C GLU A 354 0.94 -30.49 -27.74
N VAL A 355 0.24 -31.40 -27.05
CA VAL A 355 -1.19 -31.27 -26.75
C VAL A 355 -1.45 -30.20 -25.68
N GLU A 356 -0.62 -30.11 -24.64
CA GLU A 356 -0.70 -29.06 -23.62
C GLU A 356 -0.39 -27.67 -24.20
N GLU A 357 0.59 -27.57 -25.11
CA GLU A 357 0.92 -26.33 -25.82
C GLU A 357 -0.19 -25.95 -26.83
N ALA A 358 -0.73 -26.91 -27.56
CA ALA A 358 -1.91 -26.68 -28.41
C ALA A 358 -3.13 -26.26 -27.58
N MET A 359 -3.33 -26.85 -26.39
CA MET A 359 -4.33 -26.38 -25.44
C MET A 359 -4.05 -24.94 -25.01
N LEU A 360 -2.84 -24.58 -24.59
CA LEU A 360 -2.52 -23.21 -24.17
C LEU A 360 -2.60 -22.18 -25.32
N LYS A 361 -2.31 -22.59 -26.56
CA LYS A 361 -2.43 -21.75 -27.78
C LYS A 361 -3.87 -21.58 -28.28
N PHE A 362 -4.71 -22.60 -28.14
CA PHE A 362 -6.05 -22.66 -28.76
C PHE A 362 -7.22 -22.74 -27.76
N HIS A 363 -6.98 -22.76 -26.45
CA HIS A 363 -8.01 -22.40 -25.47
C HIS A 363 -8.47 -20.98 -25.77
N GLN A 364 -9.74 -20.84 -26.15
CA GLN A 364 -10.36 -19.53 -26.26
C GLN A 364 -10.34 -18.85 -24.89
N VAL A 365 -9.58 -17.76 -24.78
CA VAL A 365 -9.66 -16.85 -23.63
C VAL A 365 -11.13 -16.47 -23.43
N PRO A 366 -11.76 -16.75 -22.27
CA PRO A 366 -13.17 -16.46 -22.03
C PRO A 366 -13.46 -15.00 -22.36
N SER A 367 -14.33 -14.78 -23.36
CA SER A 367 -14.27 -13.66 -24.31
C SER A 367 -13.61 -12.36 -23.82
N SER A 368 -12.69 -11.81 -24.63
CA SER A 368 -11.97 -10.56 -24.34
C SER A 368 -12.88 -9.34 -24.05
N VAL A 369 -14.15 -9.42 -24.45
CA VAL A 369 -15.22 -8.46 -24.08
C VAL A 369 -15.56 -8.51 -22.59
N SER A 370 -15.60 -9.71 -21.99
CA SER A 370 -15.86 -9.92 -20.56
C SER A 370 -14.78 -9.27 -19.70
N PHE A 371 -13.51 -9.55 -19.99
CA PHE A 371 -12.38 -8.96 -19.27
C PHE A 371 -12.36 -7.43 -19.37
N LYS A 372 -12.54 -6.85 -20.56
CA LYS A 372 -12.61 -5.39 -20.73
C LYS A 372 -13.82 -4.76 -20.03
N SER A 373 -14.94 -5.49 -19.91
CA SER A 373 -16.11 -5.05 -19.14
C SER A 373 -15.83 -5.04 -17.63
N ALA A 374 -15.13 -6.07 -17.12
CA ALA A 374 -14.72 -6.16 -15.72
C ALA A 374 -13.66 -5.09 -15.37
N GLU A 375 -12.63 -4.95 -16.20
CA GLU A 375 -11.58 -3.92 -16.12
C GLU A 375 -12.19 -2.52 -16.06
N LYS A 376 -13.13 -2.19 -16.98
CA LYS A 376 -13.82 -0.90 -16.94
C LYS A 376 -14.61 -0.71 -15.64
N LYS A 377 -15.38 -1.70 -15.18
CA LYS A 377 -16.12 -1.62 -13.91
C LYS A 377 -15.19 -1.39 -12.71
N ILE A 378 -14.01 -2.02 -12.70
CA ILE A 378 -13.00 -1.83 -11.65
C ILE A 378 -12.43 -0.40 -11.71
N MET A 379 -12.13 0.14 -12.89
CA MET A 379 -11.72 1.55 -13.02
C MET A 379 -12.81 2.55 -12.61
N ASP A 380 -14.07 2.29 -12.98
CA ASP A 380 -15.18 3.17 -12.66
C ASP A 380 -15.48 3.17 -11.14
N VAL A 381 -15.31 2.02 -10.47
CA VAL A 381 -15.35 1.91 -8.98
C VAL A 381 -14.14 2.58 -8.33
N LEU A 382 -12.93 2.39 -8.86
CA LEU A 382 -11.71 3.03 -8.35
C LEU A 382 -11.85 4.55 -8.33
N LYS A 383 -12.29 5.15 -9.45
CA LYS A 383 -12.52 6.60 -9.55
C LYS A 383 -13.58 7.11 -8.58
N ALA A 384 -14.63 6.33 -8.33
CA ALA A 384 -15.67 6.68 -7.36
C ALA A 384 -15.11 6.69 -5.93
N GLU A 385 -14.27 5.71 -5.57
CA GLU A 385 -13.60 5.65 -4.27
C GLU A 385 -12.50 6.72 -4.11
N GLU A 386 -11.75 7.04 -5.17
CA GLU A 386 -10.80 8.15 -5.20
C GLU A 386 -11.49 9.50 -4.96
N ALA A 387 -12.62 9.76 -5.63
CA ALA A 387 -13.43 10.97 -5.40
C ALA A 387 -14.02 11.00 -3.97
N ARG A 388 -14.49 9.85 -3.46
CA ARG A 388 -14.98 9.73 -2.07
C ARG A 388 -13.88 9.98 -1.04
N LEU A 389 -12.65 9.51 -1.31
CA LEU A 389 -11.47 9.74 -0.48
C LEU A 389 -11.04 11.22 -0.49
N GLN A 390 -11.02 11.86 -1.66
CA GLN A 390 -10.75 13.30 -1.79
C GLN A 390 -11.77 14.14 -1.01
N LEU A 391 -13.07 13.83 -1.12
CA LEU A 391 -14.13 14.51 -0.38
C LEU A 391 -13.98 14.32 1.15
N ALA A 392 -13.60 13.12 1.59
CA ALA A 392 -13.31 12.84 2.99
C ALA A 392 -12.08 13.63 3.50
N HIS A 393 -11.00 13.71 2.74
CA HIS A 393 -9.83 14.53 3.06
C HIS A 393 -10.15 16.03 3.12
N ALA A 394 -10.95 16.55 2.17
CA ALA A 394 -11.39 17.94 2.18
C ALA A 394 -12.24 18.25 3.43
N THR A 395 -13.14 17.33 3.81
CA THR A 395 -13.96 17.44 5.03
C THR A 395 -13.11 17.39 6.30
N MET A 396 -12.15 16.46 6.38
CA MET A 396 -11.22 16.34 7.51
C MET A 396 -10.36 17.61 7.64
N THR A 397 -9.83 18.14 6.53
CA THR A 397 -9.05 19.38 6.51
C THR A 397 -9.88 20.58 6.97
N LYS A 398 -11.16 20.68 6.55
CA LYS A 398 -12.10 21.71 7.04
C LYS A 398 -12.34 21.59 8.56
N SER A 399 -12.53 20.37 9.08
CA SER A 399 -12.71 20.16 10.53
C SER A 399 -11.45 20.42 11.36
N GLN A 400 -10.25 20.09 10.85
CA GLN A 400 -8.97 20.40 11.50
C GLN A 400 -8.72 21.91 11.57
N LYS A 401 -9.00 22.65 10.48
CA LYS A 401 -8.95 24.12 10.48
C LYS A 401 -9.92 24.71 11.50
N LEU A 402 -11.16 24.23 11.55
CA LEU A 402 -12.16 24.69 12.53
C LEU A 402 -11.72 24.41 13.97
N LEU A 403 -11.18 23.23 14.26
CA LEU A 403 -10.66 22.88 15.59
C LEU A 403 -9.52 23.81 16.01
N LEU A 404 -8.56 24.07 15.10
CA LEU A 404 -7.45 24.99 15.36
C LEU A 404 -7.93 26.43 15.62
N THR A 405 -8.92 26.91 14.87
CA THR A 405 -9.55 28.22 15.10
C THR A 405 -10.24 28.28 16.47
N VAL A 406 -10.97 27.22 16.87
CA VAL A 406 -11.62 27.15 18.18
C VAL A 406 -10.60 27.11 19.32
N GLN A 407 -9.53 26.30 19.19
CA GLN A 407 -8.44 26.25 20.17
C GLN A 407 -7.76 27.61 20.31
N THR A 408 -7.39 28.23 19.19
CA THR A 408 -6.79 29.58 19.15
C THR A 408 -7.72 30.63 19.75
N GLY A 409 -9.04 30.52 19.52
CA GLY A 409 -10.04 31.40 20.13
C GLY A 409 -10.13 31.26 21.65
N ILE A 410 -10.11 30.02 22.16
CA ILE A 410 -10.11 29.71 23.59
C ILE A 410 -8.81 30.20 24.25
N ASP A 411 -7.65 30.01 23.61
CA ASP A 411 -6.36 30.52 24.09
C ASP A 411 -6.32 32.05 24.15
N ASN A 412 -6.81 32.74 23.11
CA ASN A 412 -6.92 34.20 23.11
C ASN A 412 -7.85 34.73 24.22
N LEU A 413 -8.99 34.07 24.43
CA LEU A 413 -9.93 34.41 25.50
C LEU A 413 -9.30 34.19 26.89
N TYR A 414 -8.62 33.06 27.06
CA TYR A 414 -7.90 32.69 28.29
C TYR A 414 -6.81 33.72 28.63
N ILE A 415 -5.97 34.10 27.65
CA ILE A 415 -4.92 35.12 27.81
C ILE A 415 -5.51 36.48 28.20
N ARG A 416 -6.66 36.89 27.63
CA ARG A 416 -7.33 38.15 28.01
C ARG A 416 -7.95 38.12 29.41
N LEU A 417 -8.42 36.96 29.88
CA LEU A 417 -9.07 36.80 31.19
C LEU A 417 -8.10 36.48 32.34
N ILE A 418 -6.88 36.00 32.07
CA ILE A 418 -5.95 35.54 33.12
C ILE A 418 -5.62 36.64 34.15
N GLY A 419 -5.48 37.90 33.72
CA GLY A 419 -5.14 39.04 34.59
C GLY A 419 -6.26 39.55 35.50
N ILE A 420 -7.48 39.00 35.42
CA ILE A 420 -8.64 39.46 36.19
C ILE A 420 -8.71 38.72 37.54
N PRO A 421 -8.61 39.40 38.70
CA PRO A 421 -8.61 38.74 40.00
C PRO A 421 -10.01 38.33 40.45
N LEU A 422 -10.15 37.12 41.03
CA LEU A 422 -11.40 36.67 41.65
C LEU A 422 -11.41 36.94 43.17
N PRO A 423 -12.53 37.40 43.77
CA PRO A 423 -12.62 37.73 45.21
C PRO A 423 -12.56 36.52 46.15
N THR A 424 -12.77 35.31 45.67
CA THR A 424 -12.86 34.12 46.54
C THR A 424 -11.46 33.69 47.00
N ALA A 425 -11.20 33.83 48.31
CA ALA A 425 -9.89 33.65 48.92
C ALA A 425 -9.40 32.18 49.02
N GLN A 426 -9.24 31.53 47.86
CA GLN A 426 -8.39 30.35 47.69
C GLN A 426 -7.29 30.72 46.70
N LYS A 427 -6.05 30.30 46.97
CA LYS A 427 -4.92 30.57 46.07
C LYS A 427 -5.23 29.99 44.69
N GLU A 428 -5.39 30.84 43.67
CA GLU A 428 -5.19 30.40 42.29
C GLU A 428 -3.74 29.93 42.21
N ALA A 429 -3.54 28.60 42.21
CA ALA A 429 -2.25 28.02 41.84
C ALA A 429 -1.96 28.49 40.41
N LEU A 430 -0.79 29.12 40.22
CA LEU A 430 -0.40 29.72 38.95
C LEU A 430 -0.62 28.67 37.83
N PRO A 431 -1.52 28.91 36.86
CA PRO A 431 -1.86 27.88 35.89
C PRO A 431 -0.62 27.44 35.13
N SER A 432 -0.33 26.14 35.16
CA SER A 432 0.70 25.57 34.29
C SER A 432 0.26 25.68 32.83
N ASP A 433 1.19 25.95 31.91
CA ASP A 433 0.92 26.04 30.46
C ASP A 433 0.23 24.77 29.91
N ALA A 434 0.39 23.63 30.59
CA ALA A 434 -0.21 22.34 30.27
C ALA A 434 -1.72 22.22 30.61
N LEU A 435 -2.48 23.33 30.63
CA LEU A 435 -3.93 23.28 30.83
C LEU A 435 -4.65 22.92 29.51
N ASP A 436 -5.39 21.82 29.52
CA ASP A 436 -6.18 21.35 28.36
C ASP A 436 -7.24 22.39 27.92
N VAL A 437 -7.65 22.30 26.66
CA VAL A 437 -8.64 23.18 25.99
C VAL A 437 -9.94 23.27 26.78
N TYR A 438 -10.46 22.15 27.30
CA TYR A 438 -11.66 22.17 28.14
C TYR A 438 -11.41 22.82 29.51
N GLY A 439 -10.20 22.65 30.08
CA GLY A 439 -9.77 23.32 31.31
C GLY A 439 -9.67 24.83 31.15
N LYS A 440 -9.10 25.30 30.03
CA LYS A 440 -9.05 26.73 29.64
C LYS A 440 -10.44 27.30 29.42
N LEU A 441 -11.33 26.57 28.73
CA LEU A 441 -12.72 27.00 28.53
C LEU A 441 -13.49 27.12 29.86
N ALA A 442 -13.39 26.13 30.75
CA ALA A 442 -14.00 26.16 32.09
C ALA A 442 -13.35 27.16 33.06
N TYR A 443 -12.14 27.66 32.74
CA TYR A 443 -11.54 28.81 33.42
C TYR A 443 -12.16 30.12 32.90
N CYS A 444 -12.28 30.26 31.58
CA CYS A 444 -12.91 31.41 30.93
C CYS A 444 -14.38 31.58 31.36
N GLU A 445 -15.16 30.50 31.38
CA GLU A 445 -16.55 30.47 31.82
C GLU A 445 -16.73 31.06 33.23
N ARG A 446 -15.95 30.57 34.21
CA ARG A 446 -16.02 31.07 35.60
C ARG A 446 -15.64 32.55 35.72
N LYS A 447 -14.67 33.02 34.93
CA LYS A 447 -14.29 34.44 34.89
C LYS A 447 -15.34 35.31 34.19
N LEU A 448 -15.94 34.84 33.11
CA LEU A 448 -17.02 35.54 32.40
C LEU A 448 -18.30 35.63 33.21
N LEU A 449 -18.67 34.56 33.94
CA LEU A 449 -19.81 34.58 34.87
C LEU A 449 -19.60 35.62 35.97
N HIS A 450 -18.43 35.65 36.61
CA HIS A 450 -18.10 36.70 37.58
C HIS A 450 -18.20 38.11 36.98
N LEU A 451 -17.70 38.32 35.75
CA LEU A 451 -17.78 39.61 35.07
C LEU A 451 -19.23 40.00 34.76
N ALA A 452 -20.07 39.04 34.35
CA ALA A 452 -21.49 39.26 34.13
C ALA A 452 -22.22 39.64 35.43
N ASP A 453 -22.00 38.89 36.52
CA ASP A 453 -22.54 39.20 37.86
C ASP A 453 -22.10 40.59 38.34
N GLY A 454 -20.83 40.94 38.14
CA GLY A 454 -20.27 42.25 38.49
C GLY A 454 -20.85 43.40 37.67
N VAL A 455 -21.06 43.21 36.37
CA VAL A 455 -21.72 44.19 35.49
C VAL A 455 -23.22 44.30 35.83
N GLN A 456 -23.87 43.21 36.20
CA GLN A 456 -25.29 43.21 36.60
C GLN A 456 -25.51 43.85 37.99
N ALA A 457 -24.50 43.81 38.87
CA ALA A 457 -24.50 44.52 40.15
C ALA A 457 -24.22 46.02 40.03
N LEU A 458 -23.63 46.49 38.92
CA LEU A 458 -23.41 47.91 38.64
C LEU A 458 -24.71 48.55 38.14
N SER A 459 -25.36 49.35 38.98
CA SER A 459 -26.59 50.06 38.63
C SER A 459 -26.35 51.05 37.49
N ARG A 460 -26.90 50.74 36.31
CA ARG A 460 -26.76 51.49 35.07
C ARG A 460 -27.12 52.97 35.27
N THR A 461 -26.11 53.82 35.19
CA THR A 461 -26.19 55.28 35.34
C THR A 461 -25.51 55.90 34.12
N GLU A 462 -26.06 56.99 33.58
CA GLU A 462 -25.65 57.51 32.26
C GLU A 462 -24.17 57.92 32.21
N GLU A 463 -23.60 58.41 33.33
CA GLU A 463 -22.16 58.68 33.46
C GLU A 463 -21.27 57.43 33.36
N VAL A 464 -21.78 56.25 33.73
CA VAL A 464 -21.02 54.99 33.60
C VAL A 464 -21.06 54.54 32.14
N ASP A 465 -22.22 54.60 31.48
CA ASP A 465 -22.39 54.24 30.07
C ASP A 465 -21.66 55.23 29.11
N THR A 466 -21.34 56.46 29.53
CA THR A 466 -20.40 57.35 28.80
C THR A 466 -18.95 57.02 29.10
N LYS A 467 -18.52 56.97 30.37
CA LYS A 467 -17.12 56.68 30.73
C LYS A 467 -16.64 55.31 30.21
N VAL A 468 -17.53 54.31 30.15
CA VAL A 468 -17.24 52.99 29.54
C VAL A 468 -17.12 53.09 28.02
N ARG A 469 -17.93 53.93 27.36
CA ARG A 469 -17.84 54.18 25.91
C ARG A 469 -16.54 54.87 25.53
N ASP A 470 -16.20 55.95 26.23
CA ASP A 470 -14.96 56.71 26.02
C ASP A 470 -13.73 55.82 26.27
N ALA A 471 -13.79 54.93 27.28
CA ALA A 471 -12.74 53.96 27.54
C ALA A 471 -12.65 52.87 26.45
N LEU A 472 -13.77 52.43 25.87
CA LEU A 472 -13.81 51.49 24.74
C LEU A 472 -13.27 52.11 23.45
N GLU A 473 -13.61 53.36 23.13
CA GLU A 473 -13.01 54.09 22.00
C GLU A 473 -11.50 54.31 22.24
N ALA A 474 -11.10 54.77 23.43
CA ALA A 474 -9.69 54.96 23.77
C ALA A 474 -8.88 53.64 23.85
N SER A 475 -9.54 52.50 24.04
CA SER A 475 -8.93 51.16 24.01
C SER A 475 -8.79 50.65 22.58
N THR A 476 -9.87 50.69 21.80
CA THR A 476 -9.86 50.28 20.37
C THR A 476 -8.94 51.15 19.53
N LEU A 477 -8.72 52.43 19.87
CA LEU A 477 -7.68 53.28 19.24
C LEU A 477 -6.24 52.87 19.57
N LYS A 478 -5.99 52.06 20.61
CA LYS A 478 -4.65 51.62 21.05
C LYS A 478 -4.31 50.19 20.63
N GLU A 479 -5.30 49.36 20.35
CA GLU A 479 -5.08 47.95 19.99
C GLU A 479 -4.60 47.81 18.54
N LYS A 480 -3.27 47.65 18.37
CA LYS A 480 -2.60 47.52 17.06
C LYS A 480 -3.05 46.28 16.24
N GLN A 481 -3.76 45.35 16.86
CA GLN A 481 -4.35 44.16 16.23
C GLN A 481 -5.87 44.29 16.07
N ASN A 482 -6.36 45.49 15.70
CA ASN A 482 -7.68 45.63 15.08
C ASN A 482 -7.73 44.90 13.73
N THR A 483 -7.87 43.57 13.78
CA THR A 483 -8.43 42.80 12.69
C THR A 483 -9.87 43.27 12.51
N ARG A 484 -10.07 44.24 11.60
CA ARG A 484 -11.32 44.34 10.84
C ARG A 484 -11.72 42.91 10.51
N ILE A 485 -12.93 42.50 10.90
CA ILE A 485 -13.48 41.23 10.45
C ILE A 485 -13.54 41.30 8.93
N ARG A 486 -12.57 40.66 8.27
CA ARG A 486 -12.78 40.19 6.92
C ARG A 486 -13.84 39.13 7.06
N PHE A 487 -15.01 39.41 6.51
CA PHE A 487 -15.83 38.33 6.02
C PHE A 487 -14.94 37.54 5.06
N GLU A 488 -14.79 36.26 5.32
CA GLU A 488 -14.22 35.35 4.33
C GLU A 488 -15.27 35.27 3.23
N ASP A 489 -15.00 35.93 2.10
CA ASP A 489 -15.92 35.96 0.96
C ASP A 489 -16.16 34.51 0.50
N LEU A 490 -17.37 34.01 0.76
CA LEU A 490 -17.73 32.59 0.67
C LEU A 490 -18.02 32.18 -0.79
N GLU A 491 -17.15 32.57 -1.73
CA GLU A 491 -17.27 32.19 -3.14
C GLU A 491 -15.94 32.38 -3.90
N GLU A 492 -15.01 31.44 -3.70
CA GLU A 492 -14.03 31.09 -4.74
C GLU A 492 -13.64 29.61 -4.62
N ASP A 493 -14.57 28.72 -5.02
CA ASP A 493 -14.24 27.33 -5.37
C ASP A 493 -13.38 27.36 -6.66
N VAL A 494 -12.10 27.73 -6.51
CA VAL A 494 -11.10 27.57 -7.56
C VAL A 494 -10.85 26.08 -7.73
N ILE A 495 -11.53 25.51 -8.72
CA ILE A 495 -11.40 24.11 -9.14
C ILE A 495 -9.96 23.89 -9.64
N GLU A 496 -9.08 23.43 -8.75
CA GLU A 496 -7.82 22.79 -9.14
C GLU A 496 -8.15 21.47 -9.83
N THR A 497 -8.41 21.51 -11.13
CA THR A 497 -8.52 20.32 -11.96
C THR A 497 -8.02 20.60 -13.37
N PHE A 498 -7.29 19.64 -13.92
CA PHE A 498 -6.70 19.63 -15.26
C PHE A 498 -5.50 20.57 -15.49
N GLN A 499 -4.32 20.03 -15.18
CA GLN A 499 -3.14 20.28 -16.01
C GLN A 499 -3.44 19.85 -17.46
N PHE A 500 -3.60 20.80 -18.37
CA PHE A 500 -3.41 20.60 -19.80
C PHE A 500 -2.18 21.39 -20.25
N ALA A 501 -1.40 20.83 -21.18
CA ALA A 501 -0.17 21.44 -21.65
C ALA A 501 -0.43 22.58 -22.65
N ASP A 502 0.41 23.60 -22.58
CA ASP A 502 0.81 24.55 -23.63
C ASP A 502 -0.24 24.96 -24.67
N VAL A 503 -1.05 25.98 -24.33
CA VAL A 503 -1.69 26.87 -25.32
C VAL A 503 -1.54 28.32 -24.87
N ASP A 504 -1.12 29.19 -25.79
CA ASP A 504 -0.72 30.59 -25.62
C ASP A 504 -1.34 31.39 -24.46
N HIS A 505 -0.50 31.82 -23.52
CA HIS A 505 -0.83 32.86 -22.55
C HIS A 505 -0.93 34.23 -23.24
N SER A 506 -2.11 34.55 -23.78
CA SER A 506 -2.44 35.90 -24.26
C SER A 506 -2.19 36.93 -23.17
N TYR A 507 -1.38 37.95 -23.45
CA TYR A 507 -0.91 38.94 -22.47
C TYR A 507 -2.08 39.73 -21.85
N VAL A 508 -2.37 39.48 -20.58
CA VAL A 508 -3.34 40.24 -19.77
C VAL A 508 -2.61 41.40 -19.08
N PRO A 509 -2.89 42.68 -19.42
CA PRO A 509 -2.17 43.81 -18.83
C PRO A 509 -2.51 43.99 -17.36
N SER A 510 -1.49 44.16 -16.50
CA SER A 510 -1.71 44.38 -15.07
C SER A 510 -2.49 45.67 -14.79
N ARG A 511 -3.16 45.76 -13.63
CA ARG A 511 -3.87 46.99 -13.19
C ARG A 511 -2.97 48.24 -13.17
N ALA A 512 -1.66 48.05 -12.97
CA ALA A 512 -0.66 49.12 -13.05
C ALA A 512 -0.32 49.50 -14.51
N GLU A 513 -0.29 48.53 -15.41
CA GLU A 513 -0.17 48.74 -16.86
C GLU A 513 -1.32 49.56 -17.42
N ILE A 514 -2.55 49.18 -17.07
CA ILE A 514 -3.79 49.84 -17.52
C ILE A 514 -3.82 51.29 -17.00
N LYS A 515 -3.42 51.53 -15.75
CA LYS A 515 -3.23 52.89 -15.22
C LYS A 515 -2.18 53.67 -16.01
N ARG A 516 -1.02 53.08 -16.34
CA ARG A 516 0.01 53.74 -17.17
C ARG A 516 -0.49 54.08 -18.57
N GLN A 517 -1.26 53.19 -19.22
CA GLN A 517 -1.85 53.45 -20.53
C GLN A 517 -2.92 54.54 -20.48
N GLY A 518 -3.84 54.48 -19.51
CA GLY A 518 -4.86 55.51 -19.29
C GLY A 518 -4.26 56.90 -19.02
N GLN A 519 -3.21 56.96 -18.21
CA GLN A 519 -2.51 58.23 -17.93
C GLN A 519 -1.77 58.76 -19.17
N ARG A 520 -1.10 57.91 -19.96
CA ARG A 520 -0.51 58.30 -21.26
C ARG A 520 -1.56 58.81 -22.25
N LEU A 521 -2.78 58.25 -22.26
CA LEU A 521 -3.89 58.73 -23.09
C LEU A 521 -4.39 60.13 -22.65
N ILE A 522 -4.45 60.37 -21.34
CA ILE A 522 -4.81 61.69 -20.77
C ILE A 522 -3.73 62.73 -21.11
N GLU A 523 -2.46 62.41 -20.87
CA GLU A 523 -1.31 63.27 -21.21
C GLU A 523 -1.21 63.54 -22.72
N GLY A 524 -1.56 62.55 -23.55
CA GLY A 524 -1.63 62.67 -25.00
C GLY A 524 -2.74 63.62 -25.47
N LYS A 525 -3.92 63.63 -24.82
CA LYS A 525 -5.03 64.53 -25.16
C LYS A 525 -4.91 65.93 -24.55
N LEU A 526 -4.14 66.10 -23.46
CA LEU A 526 -3.87 67.43 -22.87
C LEU A 526 -2.76 68.21 -23.59
N LYS A 527 -1.95 67.57 -24.44
CA LYS A 527 -0.95 68.26 -25.27
C LYS A 527 -1.61 68.96 -26.47
N VAL A 528 -2.20 70.12 -26.21
CA VAL A 528 -2.76 71.03 -27.22
C VAL A 528 -1.74 71.28 -28.35
N ALA A 529 -2.16 71.01 -29.59
CA ALA A 529 -1.31 71.17 -30.76
C ALA A 529 -0.95 72.65 -30.99
N LYS A 530 0.30 73.03 -30.71
CA LYS A 530 0.85 74.34 -31.07
C LYS A 530 0.86 74.48 -32.60
N LYS A 531 -0.11 75.20 -33.16
CA LYS A 531 -0.13 75.57 -34.58
C LYS A 531 1.18 76.29 -34.93
N LYS A 532 1.88 75.83 -35.98
CA LYS A 532 3.04 76.54 -36.53
C LYS A 532 2.58 77.90 -37.08
N LYS A 533 3.31 78.98 -36.77
CA LYS A 533 3.19 80.21 -37.57
C LYS A 533 3.72 79.95 -38.98
N LYS A 534 3.12 80.61 -39.97
CA LYS A 534 3.76 80.94 -41.25
C LYS A 534 4.31 82.36 -41.16
N TRP A 535 5.27 82.65 -42.06
CA TRP A 535 6.22 83.76 -42.16
C TRP A 535 7.55 83.41 -41.50
#